data_AF-A0A5C6P3X4-F1
#
_entry.id   AF-A0A5C6P3X4-F1
#
_cell.length_a   1.000
_cell.length_b   1.000
_cell.length_c   1.000
_cell.angle_alpha   90.00
_cell.angle_beta   90.00
_cell.angle_gamma   90.00
#
_symmetry.space_group_name_H-M   'P 1'
#
loop_
_entity.id
_entity.type
_entity.pdbx_description
1 polymer ?
#
loop_
_entity_poly.entity_id
_entity_poly.type
_entity_poly.pdbx_seq_one_letter_code
_entity_poly.pdbx_strand_id
1 'polypeptide(L)'
;MASRKSAVLKNNEEETEEKQEEEEEEEVSDSPTEVKMSQIIMPCHCNHRQELCVGQLLKWIDITACLSAERHAMSPCVTASMDDINFEHTIRVGQVVSIKSKVNRAFNSSMEVGIQVSCEDLFSGDHWKVCHAYATFVTQRKETGERVLLKPIVPETQKEQLEYSLAAERRRVRMLHDDIIKDLLTHGCIQRGDSVEFSNAVAAEKTKVESVELVLPPHTNHQVNTFGGQIMAWMVNVATIAASRLCQTHPTLRTIDMFTFRGPSQIGDRLLLKAIVNNAFTDSIEVGVRAEAYQDLGTNRHINSAFMIFEVLDDHGKPCTLPRLQPEPLEGERRFQEAIARKKIRLDRKYIISRKQCEVPLSVPWNPRNQVYLSYNNVSTLKTLASRKKWRLSSEKDKVRLYSLEEKTMLSFRVDTEVDVPAHTAFSLLAELCNRPSWDTYYQ
;
A
#
# COMPACT_ATOMS: atom_id res chain seq x y z
N MET A 1 10.97 -20.10 43.77
CA MET A 1 11.04 -20.63 42.38
C MET A 1 9.73 -21.18 41.83
N ALA A 2 8.67 -21.38 42.63
CA ALA A 2 7.37 -21.87 42.13
C ALA A 2 6.49 -20.80 41.44
N SER A 3 6.62 -19.51 41.81
CA SER A 3 5.76 -18.43 41.27
C SER A 3 6.14 -17.96 39.85
N ARG A 4 7.38 -18.21 39.40
CA ARG A 4 7.82 -17.88 38.03
C ARG A 4 7.43 -18.92 36.99
N LYS A 5 7.10 -20.16 37.39
CA LYS A 5 6.63 -21.21 36.46
C LYS A 5 5.14 -21.10 36.15
N SER A 6 4.31 -20.62 37.08
CA SER A 6 2.87 -20.45 36.81
C SER A 6 2.55 -19.26 35.90
N ALA A 7 3.39 -18.22 35.87
CA ALA A 7 3.21 -17.08 34.97
C ALA A 7 3.56 -17.42 33.51
N VAL A 8 4.51 -18.33 33.29
CA VAL A 8 4.89 -18.77 31.92
C VAL A 8 3.87 -19.77 31.36
N LEU A 9 3.27 -20.60 32.21
CA LEU A 9 2.19 -21.51 31.81
C LEU A 9 0.90 -20.75 31.47
N LYS A 10 0.55 -19.71 32.24
CA LYS A 10 -0.63 -18.87 31.94
C LYS A 10 -0.49 -18.05 30.66
N ASN A 11 0.71 -17.50 30.38
CA ASN A 11 0.93 -16.76 29.12
C ASN A 11 0.88 -17.68 27.90
N ASN A 12 1.29 -18.95 28.03
CA ASN A 12 1.18 -19.91 26.94
C ASN A 12 -0.27 -20.41 26.75
N GLU A 13 -1.06 -20.52 27.81
CA GLU A 13 -2.49 -20.84 27.71
C GLU A 13 -3.28 -19.68 27.05
N GLU A 14 -2.99 -18.42 27.41
CA GLU A 14 -3.59 -17.23 26.77
C GLU A 14 -3.17 -17.09 25.29
N GLU A 15 -1.91 -17.38 24.91
CA GLU A 15 -1.49 -17.39 23.49
C GLU A 15 -2.08 -18.56 22.69
N THR A 16 -2.48 -19.65 23.36
CA THR A 16 -3.10 -20.82 22.70
C THR A 16 -4.62 -20.63 22.59
N GLU A 17 -5.25 -19.98 23.58
CA GLU A 17 -6.64 -19.51 23.52
C GLU A 17 -6.81 -18.38 22.49
N GLU A 18 -5.87 -17.42 22.38
CA GLU A 18 -5.89 -16.39 21.32
C GLU A 18 -5.69 -16.97 19.90
N LYS A 19 -5.06 -18.14 19.77
CA LYS A 19 -4.97 -18.87 18.49
C LYS A 19 -6.20 -19.73 18.20
N GLN A 20 -6.92 -20.16 19.23
CA GLN A 20 -8.15 -20.93 19.10
C GLN A 20 -9.38 -20.04 18.88
N GLU A 21 -9.36 -18.77 19.30
CA GLU A 21 -10.42 -17.80 19.01
C GLU A 21 -10.46 -17.30 17.54
N GLU A 22 -9.42 -17.54 16.72
CA GLU A 22 -9.48 -17.30 15.27
C GLU A 22 -10.07 -18.47 14.45
N GLU A 23 -10.38 -19.60 15.09
CA GLU A 23 -11.02 -20.76 14.49
C GLU A 23 -12.43 -20.99 15.06
N GLU A 24 -13.26 -19.94 15.17
CA GLU A 24 -14.71 -20.16 15.25
C GLU A 24 -15.20 -20.67 13.89
N GLU A 25 -15.71 -21.91 13.89
CA GLU A 25 -16.29 -22.62 12.76
C GLU A 25 -17.24 -21.71 11.97
N GLU A 26 -16.80 -21.31 10.77
CA GLU A 26 -17.60 -20.54 9.82
C GLU A 26 -18.85 -21.35 9.44
N GLU A 27 -20.04 -20.90 9.87
CA GLU A 27 -21.26 -21.22 9.13
C GLU A 27 -21.07 -20.67 7.70
N VAL A 28 -20.77 -21.57 6.76
CA VAL A 28 -20.55 -21.26 5.35
C VAL A 28 -21.88 -20.85 4.72
N SER A 29 -22.31 -19.61 4.95
CA SER A 29 -23.18 -18.94 3.99
C SER A 29 -22.31 -18.56 2.80
N ASP A 30 -22.18 -19.47 1.84
CA ASP A 30 -21.39 -19.27 0.62
C ASP A 30 -21.99 -18.05 -0.10
N SER A 31 -21.34 -16.90 0.04
CA SER A 31 -21.90 -15.66 -0.50
C SER A 31 -21.96 -15.78 -2.02
N PRO A 32 -23.04 -15.34 -2.69
CA PRO A 32 -23.28 -15.68 -4.11
C PRO A 32 -22.23 -15.09 -5.08
N THR A 33 -21.38 -14.18 -4.59
CA THR A 33 -20.30 -13.54 -5.36
C THR A 33 -18.92 -14.10 -5.05
N GLU A 34 -18.81 -15.04 -4.12
CA GLU A 34 -17.55 -15.64 -3.71
C GLU A 34 -16.98 -16.52 -4.83
N VAL A 35 -15.69 -16.37 -5.06
CA VAL A 35 -14.91 -17.21 -5.97
C VAL A 35 -13.68 -17.68 -5.22
N LYS A 36 -13.38 -18.97 -5.35
CA LYS A 36 -12.18 -19.59 -4.78
C LYS A 36 -11.37 -20.19 -5.92
N MET A 37 -10.07 -19.89 -5.94
CA MET A 37 -9.10 -20.48 -6.86
C MET A 37 -7.95 -21.06 -6.05
N SER A 38 -7.67 -22.35 -6.24
CA SER A 38 -6.50 -23.01 -5.67
C SER A 38 -5.54 -23.41 -6.79
N GLN A 39 -4.25 -23.14 -6.61
CA GLN A 39 -3.20 -23.46 -7.57
C GLN A 39 -1.98 -24.03 -6.85
N ILE A 40 -1.52 -25.21 -7.31
CA ILE A 40 -0.23 -25.75 -6.88
C ILE A 40 0.90 -25.00 -7.60
N ILE A 41 1.95 -24.66 -6.85
CA ILE A 41 3.06 -23.90 -7.38
C ILE A 41 4.04 -24.85 -8.06
N MET A 42 4.01 -24.81 -9.39
CA MET A 42 4.91 -25.57 -10.25
C MET A 42 6.18 -24.78 -10.57
N PRO A 43 7.29 -25.45 -10.95
CA PRO A 43 8.53 -24.78 -11.33
C PRO A 43 8.38 -23.70 -12.41
N CYS A 44 7.44 -23.86 -13.36
CA CYS A 44 7.18 -22.87 -14.40
C CYS A 44 6.55 -21.56 -13.89
N HIS A 45 6.03 -21.55 -12.66
CA HIS A 45 5.47 -20.35 -12.02
C HIS A 45 6.53 -19.57 -11.23
N CYS A 46 7.72 -20.15 -11.04
CA CYS A 46 8.72 -19.63 -10.12
C CYS A 46 9.88 -18.93 -10.82
N ASN A 47 10.59 -18.12 -10.04
CA ASN A 47 11.90 -17.59 -10.40
C ASN A 47 13.00 -18.66 -10.19
N HIS A 48 14.24 -18.29 -10.51
CA HIS A 48 15.41 -19.17 -10.38
C HIS A 48 15.71 -19.61 -8.93
N ARG A 49 15.17 -18.93 -7.91
CA ARG A 49 15.24 -19.33 -6.48
C ARG A 49 14.09 -20.25 -6.05
N GLN A 50 13.29 -20.73 -7.01
CA GLN A 50 12.10 -21.54 -6.75
C GLN A 50 11.01 -20.80 -5.94
N GLU A 51 11.01 -19.47 -5.96
CA GLU A 51 9.96 -18.64 -5.36
C GLU A 51 8.96 -18.23 -6.44
N LEU A 52 7.67 -18.18 -6.11
CA LEU A 52 6.60 -17.76 -7.01
C LEU A 52 6.88 -16.36 -7.57
N CYS A 53 6.83 -16.24 -8.89
CA CYS A 53 6.88 -14.92 -9.52
C CYS A 53 5.63 -14.12 -9.14
N VAL A 54 5.82 -12.97 -8.49
CA VAL A 54 4.71 -12.13 -8.03
C VAL A 54 3.83 -11.66 -9.18
N GLY A 55 4.39 -11.49 -10.38
CA GLY A 55 3.59 -11.20 -11.58
C GLY A 55 2.56 -12.29 -11.89
N GLN A 56 2.92 -13.56 -11.72
CA GLN A 56 2.00 -14.68 -11.90
C GLN A 56 0.91 -14.69 -10.82
N LEU A 57 1.28 -14.37 -9.57
CA LEU A 57 0.31 -14.24 -8.47
C LEU A 57 -0.71 -13.13 -8.75
N LEU A 58 -0.25 -11.95 -9.19
CA LEU A 58 -1.13 -10.82 -9.56
C LEU A 58 -2.09 -11.17 -10.69
N LYS A 59 -1.65 -11.98 -11.65
CA LYS A 59 -2.51 -12.49 -12.72
C LYS A 59 -3.64 -13.36 -12.16
N TRP A 60 -3.35 -14.27 -11.24
CA TRP A 60 -4.38 -15.10 -10.61
C TRP A 60 -5.30 -14.31 -9.69
N ILE A 61 -4.78 -13.34 -8.94
CA ILE A 61 -5.54 -12.39 -8.12
C ILE A 61 -6.57 -11.65 -8.99
N ASP A 62 -6.14 -11.07 -10.11
CA ASP A 62 -7.01 -10.30 -11.00
C ASP A 62 -8.07 -11.18 -11.67
N ILE A 63 -7.72 -12.37 -12.15
CA ILE A 63 -8.68 -13.30 -12.77
C ILE A 63 -9.75 -13.71 -11.75
N THR A 64 -9.34 -14.08 -10.54
CA THR A 64 -10.27 -14.51 -9.47
C THR A 64 -11.22 -13.38 -9.09
N ALA A 65 -10.68 -12.18 -8.90
CA ALA A 65 -11.46 -10.99 -8.58
C ALA A 65 -12.39 -10.56 -9.73
N CYS A 66 -11.93 -10.66 -10.98
CA CYS A 66 -12.73 -10.38 -12.17
C CYS A 66 -13.92 -11.35 -12.26
N LEU A 67 -13.72 -12.64 -11.98
CA LEU A 67 -14.80 -13.62 -11.95
C LEU A 67 -15.84 -13.29 -10.87
N SER A 68 -15.43 -12.85 -9.68
CA SER A 68 -16.37 -12.40 -8.64
C SER A 68 -17.18 -11.18 -9.11
N ALA A 69 -16.51 -10.22 -9.77
CA ALA A 69 -17.16 -9.03 -10.30
C ALA A 69 -18.14 -9.36 -11.43
N GLU A 70 -17.76 -10.23 -12.37
CA GLU A 70 -18.60 -10.65 -13.48
C GLU A 70 -19.82 -11.47 -13.01
N ARG A 71 -19.65 -12.34 -11.99
CA ARG A 71 -20.76 -13.05 -11.34
C ARG A 71 -21.79 -12.09 -10.76
N HIS A 72 -21.35 -11.00 -10.12
CA HIS A 72 -22.26 -9.99 -9.55
C HIS A 72 -22.90 -9.10 -10.63
N ALA A 73 -22.10 -8.66 -11.61
CA ALA A 73 -22.55 -7.77 -12.66
C ALA A 73 -23.46 -8.45 -13.70
N MET A 74 -23.32 -9.77 -13.88
CA MET A 74 -23.85 -10.51 -15.03
C MET A 74 -23.45 -9.87 -16.37
N SER A 75 -22.27 -9.25 -16.38
CA SER A 75 -21.73 -8.47 -17.50
C SER A 75 -20.21 -8.47 -17.42
N PRO A 76 -19.51 -8.42 -18.57
CA PRO A 76 -18.06 -8.34 -18.58
C PRO A 76 -17.52 -7.11 -17.85
N CYS A 77 -16.46 -7.36 -17.09
CA CYS A 77 -15.84 -6.37 -16.21
C CYS A 77 -14.38 -6.15 -16.58
N VAL A 78 -13.88 -4.95 -16.27
CA VAL A 78 -12.46 -4.62 -16.41
C VAL A 78 -11.92 -4.01 -15.14
N THR A 79 -10.65 -4.26 -14.86
CA THR A 79 -9.93 -3.75 -13.70
C THR A 79 -9.71 -2.24 -13.87
N ALA A 80 -10.29 -1.44 -12.97
CA ALA A 80 -10.16 0.02 -13.01
C ALA A 80 -9.04 0.52 -12.09
N SER A 81 -8.88 -0.09 -10.93
CA SER A 81 -7.82 0.26 -9.99
C SER A 81 -7.52 -0.89 -9.05
N MET A 82 -6.34 -0.86 -8.46
CA MET A 82 -5.90 -1.77 -7.42
C MET A 82 -5.40 -0.94 -6.23
N ASP A 83 -5.85 -1.28 -5.02
CA ASP A 83 -5.38 -0.65 -3.78
C ASP A 83 -3.95 -1.14 -3.43
N ASP A 84 -3.34 -0.59 -2.38
CA ASP A 84 -2.01 -1.00 -1.95
C ASP A 84 -1.99 -2.51 -1.65
N ILE A 85 -1.02 -3.24 -2.21
CA ILE A 85 -0.82 -4.67 -1.96
C ILE A 85 0.48 -4.86 -1.20
N ASN A 86 0.43 -5.53 -0.04
CA ASN A 86 1.62 -5.89 0.73
C ASN A 86 1.80 -7.40 0.78
N PHE A 87 2.97 -7.89 0.38
CA PHE A 87 3.35 -9.30 0.39
C PHE A 87 4.18 -9.61 1.63
N GLU A 88 3.55 -10.28 2.59
CA GLU A 88 4.18 -10.61 3.88
C GLU A 88 5.17 -11.76 3.73
N HIS A 89 4.76 -12.80 3.00
CA HIS A 89 5.51 -14.03 2.83
C HIS A 89 5.73 -14.37 1.36
N THR A 90 6.91 -14.93 1.05
CA THR A 90 7.22 -15.52 -0.25
C THR A 90 6.68 -16.95 -0.32
N ILE A 91 6.17 -17.34 -1.49
CA ILE A 91 5.64 -18.69 -1.74
C ILE A 91 6.67 -19.49 -2.55
N ARG A 92 6.84 -20.78 -2.28
CA ARG A 92 7.82 -21.66 -2.93
C ARG A 92 7.15 -22.76 -3.77
N VAL A 93 7.93 -23.37 -4.66
CA VAL A 93 7.51 -24.56 -5.43
C VAL A 93 7.01 -25.67 -4.50
N GLY A 94 5.91 -26.33 -4.88
CA GLY A 94 5.30 -27.42 -4.14
C GLY A 94 4.22 -27.00 -3.13
N GLN A 95 4.18 -25.72 -2.76
CA GLN A 95 3.13 -25.17 -1.92
C GLN A 95 1.85 -24.92 -2.73
N VAL A 96 0.71 -24.78 -2.06
CA VAL A 96 -0.58 -24.49 -2.68
C VAL A 96 -1.04 -23.10 -2.29
N VAL A 97 -1.36 -22.28 -3.28
CA VAL A 97 -1.95 -20.95 -3.08
C VAL A 97 -3.45 -21.05 -3.21
N SER A 98 -4.17 -20.49 -2.23
CA SER A 98 -5.61 -20.35 -2.22
C SER A 98 -5.96 -18.87 -2.27
N ILE A 99 -6.72 -18.48 -3.30
CA ILE A 99 -7.18 -17.11 -3.52
C ILE A 99 -8.69 -17.13 -3.36
N LYS A 100 -9.19 -16.41 -2.36
CA LYS A 100 -10.63 -16.15 -2.16
C LYS A 100 -10.93 -14.71 -2.55
N SER A 101 -11.96 -14.50 -3.37
CA SER A 101 -12.44 -13.16 -3.70
C SER A 101 -13.94 -13.04 -3.53
N LYS A 102 -14.39 -11.87 -3.09
CA LYS A 102 -15.80 -11.55 -2.82
C LYS A 102 -16.08 -10.08 -3.11
N VAL A 103 -17.26 -9.78 -3.63
CA VAL A 103 -17.65 -8.37 -3.84
C VAL A 103 -18.11 -7.78 -2.51
N ASN A 104 -17.36 -6.82 -1.98
CA ASN A 104 -17.67 -6.17 -0.71
C ASN A 104 -18.80 -5.15 -0.88
N ARG A 105 -18.78 -4.42 -2.00
CA ARG A 105 -19.75 -3.36 -2.27
C ARG A 105 -19.87 -3.07 -3.76
N ALA A 106 -21.10 -3.08 -4.25
CA ALA A 106 -21.46 -2.52 -5.54
C ALA A 106 -21.91 -1.05 -5.39
N PHE A 107 -21.39 -0.18 -6.24
CA PHE A 107 -21.84 1.20 -6.41
C PHE A 107 -22.70 1.30 -7.68
N ASN A 108 -22.69 2.42 -8.40
CA ASN A 108 -23.51 2.57 -9.60
C ASN A 108 -22.97 1.74 -10.77
N SER A 109 -21.75 2.02 -11.23
CA SER A 109 -21.10 1.37 -12.38
C SER A 109 -19.75 0.74 -12.02
N SER A 110 -19.41 0.74 -10.74
CA SER A 110 -18.16 0.20 -10.20
C SER A 110 -18.46 -0.65 -8.98
N MET A 111 -17.62 -1.62 -8.70
CA MET A 111 -17.70 -2.42 -7.48
C MET A 111 -16.32 -2.63 -6.89
N GLU A 112 -16.26 -2.77 -5.57
CA GLU A 112 -15.06 -3.17 -4.85
C GLU A 112 -15.10 -4.67 -4.58
N VAL A 113 -14.01 -5.35 -4.92
CA VAL A 113 -13.80 -6.77 -4.66
C VAL A 113 -12.67 -6.91 -3.63
N GLY A 114 -12.98 -7.55 -2.51
CA GLY A 114 -11.98 -7.97 -1.52
C GLY A 114 -11.34 -9.28 -1.95
N ILE A 115 -10.02 -9.37 -1.77
CA ILE A 115 -9.23 -10.53 -2.17
C ILE A 115 -8.33 -10.92 -1.00
N GLN A 116 -8.38 -12.19 -0.64
CA GLN A 116 -7.53 -12.80 0.37
C GLN A 116 -6.72 -13.92 -0.27
N VAL A 117 -5.39 -13.83 -0.14
CA VAL A 117 -4.47 -14.86 -0.59
C VAL A 117 -3.86 -15.54 0.62
N SER A 118 -4.04 -16.85 0.71
CA SER A 118 -3.37 -17.71 1.67
C SER A 118 -2.52 -18.76 0.95
N CYS A 119 -1.53 -19.27 1.65
CA CYS A 119 -0.69 -20.36 1.20
C CYS A 119 -0.76 -21.48 2.23
N GLU A 120 -0.74 -22.72 1.74
CA GLU A 120 -0.64 -23.93 2.56
C GLU A 120 0.52 -24.79 2.06
N ASP A 121 1.20 -25.44 2.99
CA ASP A 121 2.15 -26.51 2.70
C ASP A 121 1.49 -27.85 3.01
N LEU A 122 1.24 -28.64 1.97
CA LEU A 122 0.51 -29.91 2.06
C LEU A 122 1.22 -30.97 2.92
N PHE A 123 2.54 -30.85 3.12
CA PHE A 123 3.32 -31.85 3.85
C PHE A 123 3.52 -31.49 5.32
N SER A 124 3.61 -30.20 5.65
CA SER A 124 3.69 -29.76 7.05
C SER A 124 2.32 -29.48 7.66
N GLY A 125 1.30 -29.22 6.83
CA GLY A 125 -0.02 -28.79 7.27
C GLY A 125 -0.07 -27.31 7.68
N ASP A 126 1.03 -26.57 7.50
CA ASP A 126 1.10 -25.15 7.84
C ASP A 126 0.29 -24.33 6.84
N HIS A 127 -0.53 -23.40 7.35
CA HIS A 127 -1.24 -22.41 6.56
C HIS A 127 -0.89 -21.00 7.04
N TRP A 128 -0.74 -20.06 6.11
CA TRP A 128 -0.52 -18.65 6.46
C TRP A 128 -1.13 -17.71 5.43
N LYS A 129 -1.40 -16.47 5.85
CA LYS A 129 -1.88 -15.41 4.97
C LYS A 129 -0.68 -14.81 4.23
N VAL A 130 -0.82 -14.57 2.93
CA VAL A 130 0.25 -14.02 2.08
C VAL A 130 0.05 -12.54 1.84
N CYS A 131 -1.16 -12.17 1.41
CA CYS A 131 -1.56 -10.79 1.23
C CYS A 131 -3.08 -10.64 1.23
N HIS A 132 -3.54 -9.45 1.61
CA HIS A 132 -4.90 -8.97 1.36
C HIS A 132 -4.84 -7.84 0.35
N ALA A 133 -5.81 -7.81 -0.55
CA ALA A 133 -5.90 -6.78 -1.58
C ALA A 133 -7.34 -6.38 -1.86
N TYR A 134 -7.52 -5.16 -2.37
CA TYR A 134 -8.81 -4.66 -2.81
C TYR A 134 -8.69 -4.14 -4.24
N ALA A 135 -9.58 -4.62 -5.10
CA ALA A 135 -9.63 -4.24 -6.50
C ALA A 135 -10.94 -3.50 -6.80
N THR A 136 -10.89 -2.48 -7.65
CA THR A 136 -12.10 -1.86 -8.20
C THR A 136 -12.31 -2.32 -9.62
N PHE A 137 -13.46 -2.93 -9.88
CA PHE A 137 -13.90 -3.33 -11.21
C PHE A 137 -15.00 -2.41 -11.71
N VAL A 138 -15.02 -2.18 -13.02
CA VAL A 138 -16.07 -1.43 -13.70
C VAL A 138 -16.69 -2.27 -14.79
N THR A 139 -18.00 -2.13 -14.96
CA THR A 139 -18.72 -2.73 -16.07
C THR A 139 -18.46 -1.94 -17.34
N GLN A 140 -18.32 -2.66 -18.45
CA GLN A 140 -18.31 -2.00 -19.74
C GLN A 140 -19.70 -1.45 -20.09
N ARG A 141 -19.72 -0.39 -20.89
CA ARG A 141 -21.00 0.14 -21.41
C ARG A 141 -21.63 -0.90 -22.33
N LYS A 142 -22.96 -0.94 -22.36
CA LYS A 142 -23.70 -1.73 -23.35
C LYS A 142 -23.37 -1.24 -24.76
N GLU A 143 -23.66 -2.04 -25.78
CA GLU A 143 -23.53 -1.63 -27.20
C GLU A 143 -24.30 -0.33 -27.52
N THR A 144 -25.36 -0.04 -26.75
CA THR A 144 -26.14 1.20 -26.81
C THR A 144 -25.45 2.43 -26.18
N GLY A 145 -24.26 2.27 -25.60
CA GLY A 145 -23.51 3.32 -24.90
C GLY A 145 -23.95 3.57 -23.45
N GLU A 146 -25.00 2.91 -22.98
CA GLU A 146 -25.51 3.06 -21.60
C GLU A 146 -24.62 2.38 -20.57
N ARG A 147 -24.52 2.98 -19.38
CA ARG A 147 -23.82 2.37 -18.24
C ARG A 147 -24.68 1.25 -17.65
N VAL A 148 -24.07 0.10 -17.37
CA VAL A 148 -24.74 -0.98 -16.65
C VAL A 148 -24.87 -0.57 -15.18
N LEU A 149 -26.11 -0.49 -14.69
CA LEU A 149 -26.40 -0.18 -13.29
C LEU A 149 -26.35 -1.48 -12.48
N LEU A 150 -25.44 -1.52 -11.52
CA LEU A 150 -25.22 -2.69 -10.68
C LEU A 150 -26.28 -2.80 -9.59
N LYS A 151 -26.67 -4.04 -9.28
CA LYS A 151 -27.52 -4.32 -8.12
C LYS A 151 -26.72 -4.02 -6.84
N PRO A 152 -27.25 -3.24 -5.89
CA PRO A 152 -26.61 -3.05 -4.59
C PRO A 152 -26.48 -4.38 -3.86
N ILE A 153 -25.35 -4.58 -3.18
CA ILE A 153 -25.14 -5.71 -2.28
C ILE A 153 -25.77 -5.38 -0.93
N VAL A 154 -26.58 -6.30 -0.42
CA VAL A 154 -27.15 -6.22 0.92
C VAL A 154 -26.28 -7.09 1.83
N PRO A 155 -25.49 -6.50 2.75
CA PRO A 155 -24.71 -7.27 3.69
C PRO A 155 -25.63 -7.92 4.75
N GLU A 156 -25.48 -9.21 4.97
CA GLU A 156 -26.29 -10.00 5.92
C GLU A 156 -25.57 -10.11 7.27
N THR A 157 -24.28 -10.41 7.26
CA THR A 157 -23.49 -10.61 8.48
C THR A 157 -22.87 -9.31 9.01
N GLN A 158 -22.51 -9.27 10.30
CA GLN A 158 -21.81 -8.11 10.89
C GLN A 158 -20.49 -7.81 10.18
N LYS A 159 -19.73 -8.85 9.81
CA LYS A 159 -18.49 -8.73 9.03
C LYS A 159 -18.74 -8.09 7.67
N GLU A 160 -19.77 -8.53 6.95
CA GLU A 160 -20.13 -7.93 5.66
C GLU A 160 -20.59 -6.47 5.81
N GLN A 161 -21.34 -6.13 6.86
CA GLN A 161 -21.76 -4.75 7.13
C GLN A 161 -20.55 -3.84 7.37
N LEU A 162 -19.57 -4.34 8.13
CA LEU A 162 -18.30 -3.64 8.34
C LEU A 162 -17.54 -3.48 7.01
N GLU A 163 -17.33 -4.56 6.25
CA GLU A 163 -16.65 -4.53 4.95
C GLU A 163 -17.32 -3.56 3.97
N TYR A 164 -18.65 -3.54 3.93
CA TYR A 164 -19.45 -2.62 3.12
C TYR A 164 -19.25 -1.15 3.50
N SER A 165 -19.15 -0.86 4.80
CA SER A 165 -18.88 0.48 5.31
C SER A 165 -17.46 0.94 4.98
N LEU A 166 -16.47 0.08 5.22
CA LEU A 166 -15.06 0.33 4.94
C LEU A 166 -14.80 0.53 3.45
N ALA A 167 -15.56 -0.15 2.58
CA ALA A 167 -15.47 0.02 1.13
C ALA A 167 -15.77 1.45 0.67
N ALA A 168 -16.66 2.18 1.36
CA ALA A 168 -16.90 3.60 1.07
C ALA A 168 -15.69 4.47 1.45
N GLU A 169 -15.10 4.24 2.61
CA GLU A 169 -13.92 4.98 3.06
C GLU A 169 -12.70 4.71 2.16
N ARG A 170 -12.46 3.44 1.79
CA ARG A 170 -11.42 3.07 0.82
C ARG A 170 -11.63 3.78 -0.52
N ARG A 171 -12.88 3.84 -1.01
CA ARG A 171 -13.20 4.59 -2.23
C ARG A 171 -12.91 6.09 -2.09
N ARG A 172 -13.18 6.68 -0.92
CA ARG A 172 -12.85 8.09 -0.65
C ARG A 172 -11.34 8.33 -0.72
N VAL A 173 -10.55 7.42 -0.15
CA VAL A 173 -9.07 7.47 -0.23
C VAL A 173 -8.58 7.36 -1.66
N ARG A 174 -9.14 6.45 -2.48
CA ARG A 174 -8.83 6.32 -3.91
C ARG A 174 -9.03 7.63 -4.67
N MET A 175 -10.16 8.31 -4.44
CA MET A 175 -10.48 9.56 -5.14
C MET A 175 -9.58 10.72 -4.73
N LEU A 176 -9.17 10.79 -3.46
CA LEU A 176 -8.34 11.86 -2.93
C LEU A 176 -6.84 11.62 -3.11
N HIS A 177 -6.41 10.43 -3.51
CA HIS A 177 -5.01 10.05 -3.52
C HIS A 177 -4.12 10.96 -4.37
N ASP A 178 -4.55 11.26 -5.59
CA ASP A 178 -3.80 12.12 -6.50
C ASP A 178 -3.67 13.54 -5.92
N ASP A 179 -4.69 14.02 -5.22
CA ASP A 179 -4.70 15.33 -4.59
C ASP A 179 -3.82 15.34 -3.33
N ILE A 180 -3.83 14.27 -2.53
CA ILE A 180 -2.94 14.10 -1.37
C ILE A 180 -1.47 14.14 -1.80
N ILE A 181 -1.12 13.44 -2.89
CA ILE A 181 0.25 13.47 -3.41
C ILE A 181 0.62 14.89 -3.86
N LYS A 182 -0.24 15.56 -4.62
CA LYS A 182 0.01 16.94 -5.06
C LYS A 182 0.18 17.89 -3.88
N ASP A 183 -0.66 17.76 -2.86
CA ASP A 183 -0.62 18.58 -1.64
C ASP A 183 0.71 18.38 -0.89
N LEU A 184 1.13 17.13 -0.72
CA LEU A 184 2.42 16.79 -0.09
C LEU A 184 3.63 17.32 -0.86
N LEU A 185 3.56 17.36 -2.20
CA LEU A 185 4.61 17.94 -3.03
C LEU A 185 4.61 19.48 -2.96
N THR A 186 3.45 20.10 -2.78
CA THR A 186 3.30 21.56 -2.75
C THR A 186 3.66 22.15 -1.38
N HIS A 187 3.27 21.48 -0.30
CA HIS A 187 3.52 21.92 1.09
C HIS A 187 4.72 21.26 1.75
N GLY A 188 5.25 20.19 1.14
CA GLY A 188 6.49 19.59 1.56
C GLY A 188 7.66 20.51 1.25
N CYS A 189 8.02 21.37 2.19
CA CYS A 189 9.43 21.76 2.36
C CYS A 189 10.20 20.50 2.78
N ILE A 190 10.37 19.56 1.84
CA ILE A 190 11.28 18.43 2.02
C ILE A 190 12.64 19.07 1.95
N GLN A 191 13.26 19.22 3.11
CA GLN A 191 14.60 19.73 3.28
C GLN A 191 15.49 19.13 2.20
N ARG A 192 16.16 20.00 1.42
CA ARG A 192 17.44 19.65 0.81
C ARG A 192 18.37 19.31 1.96
N GLY A 193 18.26 18.08 2.47
CA GLY A 193 19.32 17.49 3.28
C GLY A 193 20.59 17.64 2.46
N ASP A 194 21.62 18.15 3.13
CA ASP A 194 22.86 18.68 2.60
C ASP A 194 23.37 17.99 1.33
N SER A 195 24.12 18.75 0.53
CA SER A 195 25.04 18.26 -0.48
C SER A 195 26.00 17.21 0.11
N VAL A 196 25.52 15.99 0.34
CA VAL A 196 26.33 14.85 0.71
C VAL A 196 27.01 14.43 -0.57
N GLU A 197 28.34 14.51 -0.58
CA GLU A 197 29.17 14.11 -1.70
C GLU A 197 28.73 12.73 -2.22
N PHE A 198 28.23 12.69 -3.45
CA PHE A 198 27.79 11.48 -4.16
C PHE A 198 28.99 10.63 -4.63
N SER A 199 30.02 10.45 -3.80
CA SER A 199 31.28 9.83 -4.23
C SER A 199 31.14 8.38 -4.68
N ASN A 200 30.08 7.68 -4.24
CA ASN A 200 29.75 6.30 -4.63
C ASN A 200 28.29 6.12 -5.09
N ALA A 201 27.65 7.17 -5.62
CA ALA A 201 26.26 7.09 -6.03
C ALA A 201 26.09 6.46 -7.42
N VAL A 202 25.05 5.64 -7.57
CA VAL A 202 24.72 5.03 -8.87
C VAL A 202 23.73 5.93 -9.60
N ALA A 203 24.06 6.33 -10.83
CA ALA A 203 23.17 7.10 -11.67
C ALA A 203 21.90 6.31 -12.01
N ALA A 204 20.73 6.94 -11.82
CA ALA A 204 19.42 6.30 -12.06
C ALA A 204 19.26 5.81 -13.50
N GLU A 205 19.87 6.48 -14.48
CA GLU A 205 19.84 6.11 -15.90
C GLU A 205 20.33 4.67 -16.14
N LYS A 206 21.32 4.19 -15.36
CA LYS A 206 21.83 2.81 -15.47
C LYS A 206 20.79 1.75 -15.12
N THR A 207 19.77 2.12 -14.35
CA THR A 207 18.68 1.24 -13.92
C THR A 207 17.51 1.21 -14.92
N LYS A 208 17.53 2.06 -15.95
CA LYS A 208 16.42 2.22 -16.90
C LYS A 208 16.21 0.97 -17.74
N VAL A 209 15.00 0.41 -17.71
CA VAL A 209 14.61 -0.76 -18.51
C VAL A 209 13.43 -0.37 -19.41
N GLU A 210 13.50 -0.77 -20.66
CA GLU A 210 12.38 -0.69 -21.59
C GLU A 210 12.10 -2.09 -22.14
N SER A 211 10.83 -2.50 -22.14
CA SER A 211 10.37 -3.73 -22.80
C SER A 211 9.13 -3.44 -23.63
N VAL A 212 8.92 -4.22 -24.69
CA VAL A 212 7.73 -4.14 -25.54
C VAL A 212 7.09 -5.50 -25.60
N GLU A 213 5.83 -5.58 -25.16
CA GLU A 213 5.04 -6.81 -25.16
C GLU A 213 3.89 -6.68 -26.16
N LEU A 214 3.70 -7.68 -27.01
CA LEU A 214 2.55 -7.74 -27.91
C LEU A 214 1.36 -8.37 -27.17
N VAL A 215 0.20 -7.70 -27.22
CA VAL A 215 -1.04 -8.26 -26.68
C VAL A 215 -1.58 -9.32 -27.65
N LEU A 216 -1.63 -10.55 -27.17
CA LEU A 216 -2.05 -11.75 -27.89
C LEU A 216 -3.40 -12.24 -27.33
N PRO A 217 -4.12 -13.13 -28.05
CA PRO A 217 -5.39 -13.69 -27.57
C PRO A 217 -5.41 -14.22 -26.13
N PRO A 218 -4.40 -14.95 -25.62
CA PRO A 218 -4.42 -15.43 -24.23
C PRO A 218 -4.25 -14.31 -23.18
N HIS A 219 -3.91 -13.10 -23.60
CA HIS A 219 -3.73 -11.94 -22.71
C HIS A 219 -5.05 -11.15 -22.54
N THR A 220 -6.06 -11.46 -23.35
CA THR A 220 -7.32 -10.72 -23.40
C THR A 220 -8.49 -11.56 -22.92
N ASN A 221 -9.51 -10.90 -22.39
CA ASN A 221 -10.80 -11.52 -22.12
C ASN A 221 -11.53 -11.84 -23.45
N HIS A 222 -12.66 -12.52 -23.35
CA HIS A 222 -13.50 -12.89 -24.51
C HIS A 222 -14.03 -11.68 -25.29
N GLN A 223 -13.90 -10.47 -24.75
CA GLN A 223 -14.22 -9.19 -25.39
C GLN A 223 -12.99 -8.43 -25.88
N VAL A 224 -11.86 -9.10 -26.05
CA VAL A 224 -10.65 -8.53 -26.69
C VAL A 224 -9.95 -7.45 -25.85
N ASN A 225 -10.34 -7.25 -24.58
CA ASN A 225 -9.67 -6.34 -23.66
C ASN A 225 -8.61 -7.08 -22.85
N THR A 226 -7.42 -6.48 -22.73
CA THR A 226 -6.31 -7.04 -21.97
C THR A 226 -6.67 -7.15 -20.49
N PHE A 227 -6.41 -8.30 -19.87
CA PHE A 227 -6.57 -8.47 -18.43
C PHE A 227 -5.59 -7.55 -17.67
N GLY A 228 -6.09 -6.86 -16.64
CA GLY A 228 -5.26 -5.98 -15.80
C GLY A 228 -4.11 -6.76 -15.14
N GLY A 229 -4.39 -7.99 -14.72
CA GLY A 229 -3.42 -8.92 -14.16
C GLY A 229 -2.27 -9.27 -15.09
N GLN A 230 -2.52 -9.35 -16.40
CA GLN A 230 -1.46 -9.60 -17.38
C GLN A 230 -0.55 -8.39 -17.55
N ILE A 231 -1.11 -7.17 -17.56
CA ILE A 231 -0.33 -5.93 -17.59
C ILE A 231 0.52 -5.82 -16.32
N MET A 232 -0.08 -6.07 -15.15
CA MET A 232 0.64 -6.09 -13.87
C MET A 232 1.81 -7.07 -13.88
N ALA A 233 1.60 -8.29 -14.42
CA ALA A 233 2.65 -9.30 -14.51
C ALA A 233 3.87 -8.80 -15.31
N TRP A 234 3.64 -8.19 -16.48
CA TRP A 234 4.73 -7.63 -17.26
C TRP A 234 5.40 -6.44 -16.59
N MET A 235 4.64 -5.57 -15.92
CA MET A 235 5.21 -4.46 -15.15
C MET A 235 6.15 -4.94 -14.05
N VAL A 236 5.77 -5.98 -13.31
CA VAL A 236 6.62 -6.58 -12.26
C VAL A 236 7.92 -7.13 -12.85
N ASN A 237 7.87 -7.79 -14.02
CA ASN A 237 9.07 -8.32 -14.66
C ASN A 237 10.07 -7.20 -14.98
N VAL A 238 9.61 -6.12 -15.63
CA VAL A 238 10.45 -4.98 -16.00
C VAL A 238 10.96 -4.24 -14.74
N ALA A 239 10.11 -4.09 -13.71
CA ALA A 239 10.49 -3.49 -12.43
C ALA A 239 11.59 -4.29 -11.70
N THR A 240 11.45 -5.61 -11.68
CA THR A 240 12.42 -6.52 -11.04
C THR A 240 13.78 -6.40 -11.71
N ILE A 241 13.82 -6.30 -13.05
CA ILE A 241 15.07 -6.09 -13.78
C ILE A 241 15.70 -4.74 -13.41
N ALA A 242 14.90 -3.66 -13.33
CA ALA A 242 15.39 -2.34 -12.96
C ALA A 242 15.97 -2.32 -11.54
N ALA A 243 15.30 -2.96 -10.58
CA ALA A 243 15.79 -3.12 -9.21
C ALA A 243 17.08 -3.96 -9.17
N SER A 244 17.14 -5.09 -9.88
CA SER A 244 18.33 -5.94 -9.97
C SER A 244 19.54 -5.21 -10.55
N ARG A 245 19.35 -4.29 -11.49
CA ARG A 245 20.46 -3.47 -12.04
C ARG A 245 21.10 -2.55 -10.99
N LEU A 246 20.33 -2.12 -9.99
CA LEU A 246 20.87 -1.30 -8.91
C LEU A 246 21.55 -2.14 -7.83
N CYS A 247 20.89 -3.19 -7.34
CA CYS A 247 21.39 -3.97 -6.21
C CYS A 247 22.37 -5.08 -6.59
N GLN A 248 22.49 -5.41 -7.88
CA GLN A 248 23.31 -6.53 -8.40
C GLN A 248 22.97 -7.90 -7.77
N THR A 249 21.78 -8.02 -7.21
CA THR A 249 21.27 -9.21 -6.53
C THR A 249 19.80 -9.43 -6.91
N HIS A 250 19.10 -10.32 -6.19
CA HIS A 250 17.72 -10.68 -6.45
C HIS A 250 16.77 -9.99 -5.47
N PRO A 251 16.18 -8.86 -5.89
CA PRO A 251 15.24 -8.11 -5.06
C PRO A 251 13.92 -8.88 -4.95
N THR A 252 13.30 -8.80 -3.78
CA THR A 252 11.99 -9.39 -3.51
C THR A 252 10.95 -8.27 -3.46
N LEU A 253 9.89 -8.39 -4.26
CA LEU A 253 8.80 -7.43 -4.28
C LEU A 253 7.98 -7.55 -2.98
N ARG A 254 7.86 -6.43 -2.26
CA ARG A 254 7.14 -6.37 -0.97
C ARG A 254 5.85 -5.61 -1.03
N THR A 255 5.84 -4.49 -1.74
CA THR A 255 4.66 -3.64 -1.78
C THR A 255 4.46 -3.10 -3.19
N ILE A 256 3.20 -3.03 -3.60
CA ILE A 256 2.77 -2.30 -4.80
C ILE A 256 1.85 -1.19 -4.31
N ASP A 257 2.19 0.05 -4.62
CA ASP A 257 1.34 1.20 -4.29
C ASP A 257 0.07 1.17 -5.13
N MET A 258 -1.01 1.72 -4.57
CA MET A 258 -2.28 1.88 -5.25
C MET A 258 -2.12 2.61 -6.58
N PHE A 259 -2.76 2.09 -7.61
CA PHE A 259 -2.73 2.69 -8.95
C PHE A 259 -4.06 2.52 -9.68
N THR A 260 -4.23 3.31 -10.74
CA THR A 260 -5.42 3.32 -11.58
C THR A 260 -5.08 3.03 -13.03
N PHE A 261 -5.94 2.26 -13.70
CA PHE A 261 -5.91 2.08 -15.15
C PHE A 261 -6.68 3.24 -15.80
N ARG A 262 -5.97 4.01 -16.63
CA ARG A 262 -6.48 5.24 -17.28
C ARG A 262 -7.24 4.95 -18.56
N GLY A 263 -6.96 3.83 -19.21
CA GLY A 263 -7.59 3.47 -20.47
C GLY A 263 -7.48 1.98 -20.78
N PRO A 264 -8.33 1.47 -21.70
CA PRO A 264 -8.31 0.08 -22.10
C PRO A 264 -7.13 -0.21 -23.01
N SER A 265 -6.62 -1.45 -22.93
CA SER A 265 -5.74 -2.05 -23.91
C SER A 265 -6.47 -3.21 -24.59
N GLN A 266 -6.23 -3.38 -25.89
CA GLN A 266 -6.90 -4.37 -26.74
C GLN A 266 -5.88 -5.30 -27.40
N ILE A 267 -6.38 -6.42 -27.93
CA ILE A 267 -5.57 -7.34 -28.72
C ILE A 267 -4.84 -6.60 -29.87
N GLY A 268 -3.60 -7.00 -30.14
CA GLY A 268 -2.76 -6.34 -31.14
C GLY A 268 -2.09 -5.04 -30.67
N ASP A 269 -2.44 -4.50 -29.50
CA ASP A 269 -1.66 -3.42 -28.88
C ASP A 269 -0.22 -3.88 -28.63
N ARG A 270 0.75 -2.99 -28.86
CA ARG A 270 2.10 -3.12 -28.33
C ARG A 270 2.17 -2.31 -27.03
N LEU A 271 2.44 -2.99 -25.93
CA LEU A 271 2.63 -2.38 -24.62
C LEU A 271 4.11 -2.08 -24.40
N LEU A 272 4.45 -0.79 -24.46
CA LEU A 272 5.76 -0.27 -24.09
C LEU A 272 5.81 -0.03 -22.58
N LEU A 273 6.65 -0.79 -21.90
CA LEU A 273 6.86 -0.75 -20.46
C LEU A 273 8.20 -0.07 -20.19
N LYS A 274 8.17 1.06 -19.49
CA LYS A 274 9.37 1.80 -19.09
C LYS A 274 9.50 1.75 -17.58
N ALA A 275 10.56 1.15 -17.07
CA ALA A 275 10.86 1.10 -15.64
C ALA A 275 12.18 1.80 -15.32
N ILE A 276 12.25 2.42 -14.15
CA ILE A 276 13.44 3.08 -13.64
C ILE A 276 13.34 3.19 -12.12
N VAL A 277 14.48 3.07 -11.43
CA VAL A 277 14.50 3.29 -9.98
C VAL A 277 14.26 4.78 -9.71
N ASN A 278 13.26 5.09 -8.89
CA ASN A 278 12.96 6.46 -8.49
C ASN A 278 13.80 6.87 -7.27
N ASN A 279 13.94 5.95 -6.31
CA ASN A 279 14.73 6.18 -5.10
C ASN A 279 15.20 4.85 -4.49
N ALA A 280 16.34 4.88 -3.81
CA ALA A 280 16.86 3.81 -2.98
C ALA A 280 16.94 4.30 -1.53
N PHE A 281 16.15 3.68 -0.67
CA PHE A 281 16.21 3.88 0.77
C PHE A 281 17.30 2.99 1.38
N THR A 282 17.32 2.89 2.72
CA THR A 282 18.28 2.08 3.46
C THR A 282 18.32 0.61 3.02
N ASP A 283 17.15 -0.01 2.93
CA ASP A 283 16.91 -1.45 2.75
C ASP A 283 15.91 -1.75 1.62
N SER A 284 15.36 -0.71 1.01
CA SER A 284 14.26 -0.81 0.06
C SER A 284 14.48 0.08 -1.16
N ILE A 285 14.02 -0.39 -2.31
CA ILE A 285 14.12 0.29 -3.60
C ILE A 285 12.71 0.59 -4.08
N GLU A 286 12.43 1.83 -4.46
CA GLU A 286 11.20 2.16 -5.18
C GLU A 286 11.48 2.23 -6.69
N VAL A 287 10.77 1.41 -7.45
CA VAL A 287 10.80 1.39 -8.91
C VAL A 287 9.49 1.93 -9.46
N GLY A 288 9.57 2.93 -10.32
CA GLY A 288 8.44 3.42 -11.09
C GLY A 288 8.35 2.67 -12.42
N VAL A 289 7.16 2.22 -12.79
CA VAL A 289 6.88 1.61 -14.09
C VAL A 289 5.73 2.35 -14.76
N ARG A 290 5.93 2.72 -16.03
CA ARG A 290 4.91 3.34 -16.88
C ARG A 290 4.61 2.42 -18.06
N ALA A 291 3.33 2.10 -18.25
CA ALA A 291 2.83 1.30 -19.37
C ALA A 291 2.13 2.19 -20.41
N GLU A 292 2.58 2.11 -21.65
CA GLU A 292 1.99 2.83 -22.79
C GLU A 292 1.56 1.83 -23.86
N ALA A 293 0.31 1.89 -24.31
CA ALA A 293 -0.18 1.09 -25.42
C ALA A 293 -0.14 1.91 -26.71
N TYR A 294 0.32 1.30 -27.80
CA TYR A 294 0.26 1.88 -29.14
C TYR A 294 -0.08 0.81 -30.18
N GLN A 295 -0.72 1.25 -31.26
CA GLN A 295 -0.95 0.47 -32.48
C GLN A 295 -0.29 1.26 -33.62
N ASP A 296 0.73 0.67 -34.23
CA ASP A 296 1.49 1.23 -35.36
C ASP A 296 1.85 2.73 -35.22
N LEU A 297 1.41 3.60 -36.16
CA LEU A 297 1.71 5.04 -36.22
C LEU A 297 0.85 5.90 -35.27
N GLY A 298 0.03 5.29 -34.40
CA GLY A 298 -0.82 6.00 -33.46
C GLY A 298 -0.04 6.67 -32.32
N THR A 299 -0.69 7.62 -31.64
CA THR A 299 -0.14 8.24 -30.41
C THR A 299 -0.14 7.24 -29.25
N ASN A 300 0.95 7.20 -28.48
CA ASN A 300 1.03 6.39 -27.27
C ASN A 300 -0.07 6.74 -26.27
N ARG A 301 -0.87 5.74 -25.87
CA ARG A 301 -1.90 5.86 -24.83
C ARG A 301 -1.31 5.40 -23.51
N HIS A 302 -1.25 6.29 -22.52
CA HIS A 302 -0.82 5.93 -21.18
C HIS A 302 -1.88 5.06 -20.50
N ILE A 303 -1.57 3.79 -20.26
CA ILE A 303 -2.48 2.81 -19.67
C ILE A 303 -2.46 2.92 -18.16
N ASN A 304 -1.30 2.77 -17.53
CA ASN A 304 -1.14 3.00 -16.10
C ASN A 304 0.32 3.31 -15.75
N SER A 305 0.50 3.87 -14.56
CA SER A 305 1.79 3.96 -13.88
C SER A 305 1.65 3.33 -12.51
N ALA A 306 2.62 2.51 -12.11
CA ALA A 306 2.66 1.88 -10.80
C ALA A 306 4.02 2.08 -10.14
N PHE A 307 4.02 2.08 -8.82
CA PHE A 307 5.23 2.19 -8.00
C PHE A 307 5.37 0.91 -7.17
N MET A 308 6.53 0.29 -7.26
CA MET A 308 6.80 -1.01 -6.66
C MET A 308 7.97 -0.91 -5.72
N ILE A 309 7.81 -1.44 -4.51
CA ILE A 309 8.80 -1.41 -3.45
C ILE A 309 9.39 -2.79 -3.31
N PHE A 310 10.69 -2.86 -3.59
CA PHE A 310 11.48 -4.06 -3.43
C PHE A 310 12.32 -3.98 -2.16
N GLU A 311 12.45 -5.09 -1.46
CA GLU A 311 13.45 -5.29 -0.43
C GLU A 311 14.58 -6.15 -0.97
N VAL A 312 15.80 -5.86 -0.52
CA VAL A 312 16.97 -6.67 -0.85
C VAL A 312 17.45 -7.32 0.43
N LEU A 313 17.37 -8.65 0.45
CA LEU A 313 17.85 -9.47 1.55
C LEU A 313 19.17 -10.13 1.15
N ASP A 314 20.08 -10.32 2.11
CA ASP A 314 21.28 -11.13 1.95
C ASP A 314 20.95 -12.63 1.98
N ASP A 315 21.97 -13.47 1.76
CA ASP A 315 21.84 -14.93 1.79
C ASP A 315 21.43 -15.47 3.17
N HIS A 316 21.50 -14.65 4.22
CA HIS A 316 21.06 -14.95 5.58
C HIS A 316 19.67 -14.37 5.90
N GLY A 317 18.99 -13.77 4.92
CA GLY A 317 17.65 -13.18 5.07
C GLY A 317 17.62 -11.82 5.77
N LYS A 318 18.77 -11.16 5.94
CA LYS A 318 18.88 -9.84 6.57
C LYS A 318 18.85 -8.73 5.51
N PRO A 319 18.21 -7.57 5.78
CA PRO A 319 18.19 -6.46 4.84
C PRO A 319 19.59 -5.93 4.49
N CYS A 320 19.87 -5.80 3.20
CA CYS A 320 21.12 -5.26 2.66
C CYS A 320 21.06 -3.73 2.57
N THR A 321 22.14 -3.06 2.98
CA THR A 321 22.30 -1.62 2.74
C THR A 321 22.55 -1.36 1.26
N LEU A 322 21.71 -0.51 0.67
CA LEU A 322 21.74 -0.22 -0.76
C LEU A 322 22.64 0.97 -1.11
N PRO A 323 23.21 1.01 -2.33
CA PRO A 323 23.93 2.18 -2.80
C PRO A 323 22.95 3.36 -2.97
N ARG A 324 23.43 4.58 -2.70
CA ARG A 324 22.64 5.79 -2.92
C ARG A 324 22.41 6.00 -4.42
N LEU A 325 21.19 6.41 -4.76
CA LEU A 325 20.80 6.73 -6.13
C LEU A 325 21.08 8.21 -6.42
N GLN A 326 21.72 8.50 -7.55
CA GLN A 326 21.81 9.86 -8.09
C GLN A 326 20.67 10.05 -9.11
N PRO A 327 19.69 10.94 -8.83
CA PRO A 327 18.58 11.16 -9.75
C PRO A 327 19.02 11.87 -11.03
N GLU A 328 18.29 11.61 -12.12
CA GLU A 328 18.45 12.36 -13.37
C GLU A 328 18.02 13.83 -13.18
N PRO A 329 18.65 14.79 -13.88
CA PRO A 329 18.23 16.19 -13.83
C PRO A 329 16.76 16.37 -14.20
N LEU A 330 16.08 17.34 -13.58
CA LEU A 330 14.67 17.70 -13.80
C LEU A 330 13.67 16.58 -13.44
N GLU A 331 13.44 15.63 -14.35
CA GLU A 331 12.42 14.59 -14.17
C GLU A 331 12.82 13.54 -13.13
N GLY A 332 14.13 13.23 -13.01
CA GLY A 332 14.62 12.30 -11.99
C GLY A 332 14.50 12.88 -10.59
N GLU A 333 14.84 14.15 -10.40
CA GLU A 333 14.68 14.86 -9.12
C GLU A 333 13.20 14.90 -8.69
N ARG A 334 12.29 15.16 -9.63
CA ARG A 334 10.85 15.09 -9.36
C ARG A 334 10.44 13.70 -8.89
N ARG A 335 10.85 12.65 -9.60
CA ARG A 335 10.55 11.25 -9.22
C ARG A 335 11.13 10.87 -7.86
N PHE A 336 12.33 11.35 -7.54
CA PHE A 336 13.00 11.13 -6.27
C PHE A 336 12.21 11.75 -5.10
N GLN A 337 11.74 12.98 -5.26
CA GLN A 337 10.91 13.67 -4.27
C GLN A 337 9.54 13.02 -4.12
N GLU A 338 8.89 12.67 -5.23
CA GLU A 338 7.62 11.94 -5.20
C GLU A 338 7.75 10.58 -4.48
N ALA A 339 8.88 9.88 -4.62
CA ALA A 339 9.14 8.62 -3.92
C ALA A 339 9.21 8.81 -2.40
N ILE A 340 9.79 9.93 -1.94
CA ILE A 340 9.81 10.29 -0.52
C ILE A 340 8.39 10.57 -0.03
N ALA A 341 7.59 11.31 -0.81
CA ALA A 341 6.19 11.59 -0.49
C ALA A 341 5.35 10.29 -0.43
N ARG A 342 5.52 9.37 -1.39
CA ARG A 342 4.87 8.05 -1.38
C ARG A 342 5.27 7.21 -0.18
N LYS A 343 6.56 7.19 0.17
CA LYS A 343 7.04 6.52 1.40
C LYS A 343 6.38 7.11 2.64
N LYS A 344 6.23 8.43 2.71
CA LYS A 344 5.50 9.10 3.80
C LYS A 344 4.06 8.60 3.86
N ILE A 345 3.31 8.64 2.75
CA ILE A 345 1.91 8.15 2.70
C ILE A 345 1.79 6.70 3.19
N ARG A 346 2.67 5.80 2.74
CA ARG A 346 2.71 4.40 3.20
C ARG A 346 2.96 4.29 4.70
N LEU A 347 3.86 5.13 5.21
CA LEU A 347 4.06 5.48 6.62
C LEU A 347 2.73 5.57 7.36
N ASP A 348 2.01 6.65 7.03
CA ASP A 348 0.72 7.03 7.62
C ASP A 348 -0.27 5.87 7.57
N ARG A 349 -0.41 5.23 6.41
CA ARG A 349 -1.37 4.14 6.17
C ARG A 349 -1.09 2.91 7.03
N LYS A 350 0.18 2.48 7.12
CA LYS A 350 0.56 1.31 7.92
C LYS A 350 0.24 1.52 9.40
N TYR A 351 0.48 2.72 9.93
CA TYR A 351 0.13 3.07 11.30
C TYR A 351 -1.38 3.10 11.56
N ILE A 352 -2.19 3.47 10.57
CA ILE A 352 -3.66 3.46 10.68
C ILE A 352 -4.19 2.02 10.69
N ILE A 353 -3.58 1.11 9.91
CA ILE A 353 -4.04 -0.27 9.75
C ILE A 353 -3.53 -1.20 10.87
N SER A 354 -2.34 -0.96 11.43
CA SER A 354 -1.68 -1.89 12.37
C SER A 354 -2.16 -1.83 13.83
N ARG A 355 -3.12 -0.97 14.18
CA ARG A 355 -3.83 -1.02 15.46
C ARG A 355 -5.22 -1.59 15.21
N LYS A 356 -5.61 -2.62 15.98
CA LYS A 356 -6.91 -3.31 15.93
C LYS A 356 -8.04 -2.34 15.53
N GLN A 357 -8.81 -2.72 14.51
CA GLN A 357 -9.83 -1.93 13.80
C GLN A 357 -10.99 -1.38 14.67
N CYS A 358 -10.95 -1.50 15.99
CA CYS A 358 -11.92 -0.92 16.92
C CYS A 358 -11.54 0.49 17.43
N GLU A 359 -10.30 0.93 17.27
CA GLU A 359 -9.87 2.28 17.63
C GLU A 359 -9.04 2.87 16.51
N VAL A 360 -9.68 3.59 15.58
CA VAL A 360 -8.95 4.45 14.65
C VAL A 360 -8.09 5.39 15.50
N PRO A 361 -6.74 5.31 15.45
CA PRO A 361 -5.93 6.14 16.32
C PRO A 361 -6.15 7.60 15.94
N LEU A 362 -6.51 8.42 16.93
CA LEU A 362 -6.62 9.87 16.76
C LEU A 362 -5.33 10.43 16.13
N SER A 363 -4.14 9.92 16.46
CA SER A 363 -2.88 10.39 15.88
C SER A 363 -1.90 9.24 15.63
N VAL A 364 -1.00 9.43 14.66
CA VAL A 364 0.16 8.57 14.44
C VAL A 364 1.17 8.81 15.58
N PRO A 365 1.57 7.77 16.34
CA PRO A 365 2.53 7.91 17.43
C PRO A 365 3.88 8.45 16.93
N TRP A 366 4.47 9.37 17.70
CA TRP A 366 5.81 9.87 17.43
C TRP A 366 6.86 8.76 17.63
N ASN A 367 7.85 8.68 16.75
CA ASN A 367 8.98 7.74 16.80
C ASN A 367 10.25 8.48 16.36
N PRO A 368 11.43 8.22 16.95
CA PRO A 368 12.71 8.77 16.50
C PRO A 368 12.97 8.59 14.99
N ARG A 369 12.50 7.51 14.36
CA ARG A 369 12.61 7.31 12.89
C ARG A 369 11.71 8.24 12.06
N ASN A 370 10.78 8.94 12.72
CA ASN A 370 9.76 9.82 12.15
C ASN A 370 9.96 11.29 12.59
N GLN A 371 11.18 11.73 12.92
CA GLN A 371 11.43 13.05 13.54
C GLN A 371 10.89 14.27 12.75
N VAL A 372 10.74 14.16 11.42
CA VAL A 372 10.25 15.26 10.54
C VAL A 372 8.73 15.16 10.28
N TYR A 373 8.03 14.30 11.01
CA TYR A 373 6.71 13.84 10.63
C TYR A 373 5.58 14.51 11.43
N LEU A 374 4.93 15.49 10.80
CA LEU A 374 3.57 15.89 11.16
C LEU A 374 2.62 15.28 10.11
N SER A 375 1.81 14.29 10.49
CA SER A 375 0.79 13.74 9.59
C SER A 375 -0.44 14.64 9.53
N TYR A 376 -1.17 14.58 8.42
CA TYR A 376 -2.47 15.25 8.31
C TYR A 376 -3.43 14.82 9.44
N ASN A 377 -3.40 13.54 9.82
CA ASN A 377 -4.19 13.03 10.94
C ASN A 377 -3.77 13.66 12.27
N ASN A 378 -2.47 13.85 12.52
CA ASN A 378 -1.99 14.54 13.71
C ASN A 378 -2.50 15.99 13.74
N VAL A 379 -2.48 16.70 12.61
CA VAL A 379 -3.01 18.07 12.50
C VAL A 379 -4.52 18.12 12.69
N SER A 380 -5.26 17.23 12.03
CA SER A 380 -6.72 17.12 12.11
C SER A 380 -7.17 16.81 13.55
N THR A 381 -6.46 15.90 14.21
CA THR A 381 -6.71 15.55 15.61
C THR A 381 -6.35 16.66 16.56
N LEU A 382 -5.24 17.37 16.31
CA LEU A 382 -4.88 18.52 17.13
C LEU A 382 -5.92 19.65 16.98
N LYS A 383 -6.42 19.90 15.76
CA LYS A 383 -7.57 20.81 15.53
C LYS A 383 -8.83 20.35 16.26
N THR A 384 -9.12 19.05 16.21
CA THR A 384 -10.29 18.46 16.88
C THR A 384 -10.17 18.60 18.40
N LEU A 385 -9.02 18.26 18.99
CA LEU A 385 -8.73 18.42 20.43
C LEU A 385 -8.76 19.89 20.86
N ALA A 386 -8.17 20.79 20.06
CA ALA A 386 -8.16 22.24 20.33
C ALA A 386 -9.57 22.84 20.31
N SER A 387 -10.47 22.32 19.47
CA SER A 387 -11.86 22.79 19.41
C SER A 387 -12.74 22.37 20.60
N ARG A 388 -12.26 21.44 21.44
CA ARG A 388 -13.01 20.94 22.60
C ARG A 388 -13.09 22.00 23.70
N LYS A 389 -14.26 22.13 24.33
CA LYS A 389 -14.55 23.19 25.31
C LYS A 389 -14.51 22.75 26.78
N LYS A 390 -14.40 21.45 27.07
CA LYS A 390 -14.56 20.88 28.42
C LYS A 390 -13.23 20.61 29.16
N TRP A 391 -12.18 21.36 28.85
CA TRP A 391 -10.88 21.21 29.53
C TRP A 391 -10.96 21.65 30.99
N ARG A 392 -10.49 20.81 31.92
CA ARG A 392 -10.38 21.14 33.35
C ARG A 392 -8.92 21.39 33.70
N LEU A 393 -8.62 22.51 34.35
CA LEU A 393 -7.27 22.78 34.86
C LEU A 393 -6.94 21.76 35.96
N SER A 394 -5.89 20.96 35.75
CA SER A 394 -5.45 19.92 36.70
C SER A 394 -4.30 20.38 37.57
N SER A 395 -3.36 21.14 37.01
CA SER A 395 -2.15 21.58 37.71
C SER A 395 -1.57 22.83 37.05
N GLU A 396 -1.01 23.74 37.85
CA GLU A 396 -0.25 24.88 37.36
C GLU A 396 1.07 24.95 38.15
N LYS A 397 2.20 24.95 37.43
CA LYS A 397 3.53 25.04 38.02
C LYS A 397 4.46 25.78 37.07
N ASP A 398 5.24 26.73 37.58
CA ASP A 398 6.29 27.43 36.83
C ASP A 398 5.82 28.01 35.47
N LYS A 399 4.63 28.64 35.44
CA LYS A 399 3.95 29.17 34.22
C LYS A 399 3.54 28.13 33.18
N VAL A 400 3.49 26.85 33.56
CA VAL A 400 2.95 25.74 32.77
C VAL A 400 1.62 25.33 33.37
N ARG A 401 0.55 25.44 32.58
CA ARG A 401 -0.82 25.02 32.93
C ARG A 401 -1.14 23.70 32.26
N LEU A 402 -1.42 22.68 33.05
CA LEU A 402 -1.88 21.37 32.60
C LEU A 402 -3.39 21.29 32.75
N TYR A 403 -4.08 20.99 31.66
CA TYR A 403 -5.50 20.70 31.62
C TYR A 403 -5.73 19.22 31.28
N SER A 404 -6.72 18.61 31.91
CA SER A 404 -7.20 17.27 31.59
C SER A 404 -8.62 17.29 31.05
N LEU A 405 -8.92 16.32 30.18
CA LEU A 405 -10.25 16.04 29.67
C LEU A 405 -10.44 14.52 29.69
N GLU A 406 -11.41 14.07 30.47
CA GLU A 406 -11.74 12.65 30.63
C GLU A 406 -13.06 12.36 29.90
N GLU A 407 -13.01 11.46 28.93
CA GLU A 407 -14.16 10.91 28.21
C GLU A 407 -14.11 9.38 28.35
N LYS A 408 -15.25 8.70 28.20
CA LYS A 408 -15.49 7.31 28.64
C LYS A 408 -14.33 6.30 28.47
N THR A 409 -13.52 6.40 27.41
CA THR A 409 -12.38 5.51 27.14
C THR A 409 -11.05 6.26 26.95
N MET A 410 -10.99 7.58 27.14
CA MET A 410 -9.83 8.39 26.80
C MET A 410 -9.57 9.51 27.81
N LEU A 411 -8.34 9.57 28.31
CA LEU A 411 -7.81 10.69 29.09
C LEU A 411 -6.90 11.54 28.19
N SER A 412 -7.30 12.77 27.93
CA SER A 412 -6.54 13.74 27.14
C SER A 412 -5.92 14.81 28.02
N PHE A 413 -4.71 15.25 27.67
CA PHE A 413 -3.99 16.32 28.35
C PHE A 413 -3.69 17.47 27.39
N ARG A 414 -3.84 18.70 27.87
CA ARG A 414 -3.40 19.93 27.18
C ARG A 414 -2.42 20.64 28.09
N VAL A 415 -1.26 20.99 27.57
CA VAL A 415 -0.23 21.73 28.29
C VAL A 415 -0.09 23.09 27.63
N ASP A 416 -0.40 24.14 28.37
CA ASP A 416 -0.23 25.52 27.93
C ASP A 416 0.97 26.12 28.68
N THR A 417 1.87 26.77 27.97
CA THR A 417 2.97 27.54 28.56
C THR A 417 3.04 28.90 27.90
N GLU A 418 3.21 29.94 28.71
CA GLU A 418 3.41 31.31 28.25
C GLU A 418 4.89 31.65 28.40
N VAL A 419 5.55 31.90 27.26
CA VAL A 419 6.97 32.27 27.21
C VAL A 419 7.06 33.73 26.76
N ASP A 420 7.72 34.56 27.58
CA ASP A 420 7.95 35.96 27.27
C ASP A 420 9.24 36.09 26.44
N VAL A 421 9.08 36.21 25.13
CA VAL A 421 10.17 36.27 24.15
C VAL A 421 9.92 37.43 23.19
N PRO A 422 10.93 38.25 22.86
CA PRO A 422 10.80 39.26 21.82
C PRO A 422 10.29 38.65 20.51
N ALA A 423 9.26 39.26 19.92
CA ALA A 423 8.57 38.70 18.76
C ALA A 423 9.52 38.37 17.60
N HIS A 424 10.56 39.18 17.37
CA HIS A 424 11.55 38.93 16.31
C HIS A 424 12.35 37.64 16.55
N THR A 425 12.69 37.31 17.80
CA THR A 425 13.39 36.08 18.16
C THR A 425 12.47 34.87 17.97
N ALA A 426 11.22 34.96 18.42
CA ALA A 426 10.24 33.90 18.23
C ALA A 426 9.96 33.63 16.74
N PHE A 427 9.79 34.68 15.94
CA PHE A 427 9.65 34.57 14.49
C PHE A 427 10.90 33.98 13.84
N SER A 428 12.10 34.41 14.21
CA SER A 428 13.33 33.87 13.64
C SER A 428 13.54 32.38 13.96
N LEU A 429 13.18 31.94 15.17
CA LEU A 429 13.31 30.54 15.60
C LEU A 429 12.26 29.63 14.95
N LEU A 430 11.05 30.15 14.70
CA LEU A 430 9.93 29.40 14.14
C LEU A 430 9.78 29.53 12.61
N ALA A 431 10.36 30.56 11.99
CA ALA A 431 10.31 30.77 10.54
C ALA A 431 11.08 29.70 9.77
N GLU A 432 12.18 29.21 10.34
CA GLU A 432 13.00 28.15 9.76
C GLU A 432 13.09 26.97 10.73
N LEU A 433 12.27 25.95 10.49
CA LEU A 433 12.32 24.68 11.22
C LEU A 433 13.69 23.98 11.14
N CYS A 434 14.56 24.39 10.21
CA CYS A 434 15.95 23.95 10.11
C CYS A 434 16.80 24.35 11.34
N ASN A 435 16.41 25.40 12.06
CA ASN A 435 17.08 25.82 13.29
C ASN A 435 16.61 25.01 14.50
N ARG A 436 15.67 24.07 14.34
CA ARG A 436 15.17 23.23 15.44
C ARG A 436 16.26 22.53 16.26
N PRO A 437 17.35 21.97 15.68
CA PRO A 437 18.43 21.40 16.47
C PRO A 437 19.09 22.40 17.44
N SER A 438 19.02 23.72 17.15
CA SER A 438 19.63 24.74 18.00
C SER A 438 18.80 25.07 19.24
N TRP A 439 17.52 24.71 19.28
CA TRP A 439 16.62 25.04 20.39
C TRP A 439 15.82 23.84 20.93
N ASP A 440 15.79 22.72 20.23
CA ASP A 440 15.26 21.43 20.67
C ASP A 440 16.42 20.43 20.76
N THR A 441 17.04 20.33 21.93
CA THR A 441 18.19 19.45 22.19
C THR A 441 17.86 17.96 22.06
N TYR A 442 16.57 17.61 21.98
CA TYR A 442 16.09 16.25 21.76
C TYR A 442 15.78 15.96 20.28
N TYR A 443 15.89 16.96 19.42
CA TYR A 443 15.79 16.81 17.97
C TYR A 443 17.17 16.42 17.39
N GLN A 444 17.44 15.12 17.37
CA GLN A 444 18.65 14.54 16.76
C GLN A 444 18.49 14.22 15.28
#